data_AF-A0A2B7X225-F1
#
_entry.id   AF-A0A2B7X225-F1
#
_cell.length_a   1.000
_cell.length_b   1.000
_cell.length_c   1.000
_cell.angle_alpha   90.00
_cell.angle_beta   90.00
_cell.angle_gamma   90.00
#
_symmetry.space_group_name_H-M   'P 1'
#
loop_
_entity.id
_entity.type
_entity.pdbx_description
1 polymer ?
#
loop_
_entity_poly.entity_id
_entity_poly.type
_entity_poly.pdbx_seq_one_letter_code
_entity_poly.pdbx_strand_id
1 'polypeptide(L)'
;MHGKWTAEEDIFVATLRLGTDLNWREIKTEFNKRFPSATPKDLESRYNKGLKPGRHVPADKRRISDIIDDYRHYGLLEGENAAAREILQQALSILGEFPLRRLWH
;
A
#
# COMPACT_ATOMS: atom_id res chain seq x y z
N MET A 1 7.18 20.02 0.07
CA MET A 1 7.60 18.75 -0.55
C MET A 1 7.85 17.79 0.60
N HIS A 2 7.24 16.61 0.57
CA HIS A 2 7.62 15.53 1.47
C HIS A 2 9.09 15.14 1.21
N GLY A 3 9.81 14.71 2.25
CA GLY A 3 11.18 14.25 2.15
C GLY A 3 11.31 12.91 1.41
N LYS A 4 12.39 12.18 1.68
CA LYS A 4 12.58 10.83 1.12
C LYS A 4 11.52 9.88 1.69
N TRP A 5 10.72 9.29 0.80
CA TRP A 5 9.72 8.29 1.17
C TRP A 5 10.38 7.01 1.66
N THR A 6 9.84 6.42 2.74
CA THR A 6 10.31 5.13 3.28
C THR A 6 9.47 3.98 2.72
N ALA A 7 9.99 2.75 2.83
CA ALA A 7 9.25 1.56 2.44
C ALA A 7 7.98 1.36 3.29
N GLU A 8 8.03 1.69 4.57
CA GLU A 8 6.89 1.60 5.49
C GLU A 8 5.78 2.60 5.11
N GLU A 9 6.16 3.84 4.79
CA GLU A 9 5.22 4.85 4.28
C GLU A 9 4.56 4.39 2.98
N ASP A 10 5.35 3.78 2.08
CA ASP A 10 4.85 3.25 0.81
C ASP A 10 3.87 2.08 1.01
N ILE A 11 4.20 1.15 1.90
CA ILE A 11 3.31 0.04 2.27
C ILE A 11 2.01 0.62 2.83
N PHE A 12 2.07 1.60 3.72
CA PHE A 12 0.89 2.21 4.32
C PHE A 12 -0.01 2.88 3.28
N VAL A 13 0.56 3.72 2.42
CA VAL A 13 -0.19 4.43 1.37
C VAL A 13 -0.78 3.45 0.35
N ALA A 14 0.00 2.48 -0.12
CA ALA A 14 -0.48 1.48 -1.07
C ALA A 14 -1.60 0.63 -0.46
N THR A 15 -1.43 0.19 0.79
CA THR A 15 -2.41 -0.63 1.50
C THR A 15 -3.74 0.08 1.67
N LEU A 16 -3.75 1.31 2.18
CA LEU A 16 -5.00 2.04 2.35
C LEU A 16 -5.64 2.34 0.99
N ARG A 17 -4.84 2.71 -0.02
CA ARG A 17 -5.39 3.07 -1.32
C ARG A 17 -5.99 1.88 -2.09
N LEU A 18 -5.40 0.70 -1.98
CA LEU A 18 -5.84 -0.52 -2.66
C LEU A 18 -6.84 -1.34 -1.83
N GLY A 19 -6.79 -1.22 -0.50
CA GLY A 19 -7.53 -2.08 0.42
C GLY A 19 -8.63 -1.41 1.22
N THR A 20 -8.85 -0.12 1.06
CA THR A 20 -9.97 0.59 1.70
C THR A 20 -10.70 1.50 0.71
N ASP A 21 -11.91 1.90 1.06
CA ASP A 21 -12.68 2.94 0.36
C ASP A 21 -12.30 4.38 0.79
N LEU A 22 -11.23 4.57 1.55
CA LEU A 22 -10.80 5.88 2.05
C LEU A 22 -10.39 6.80 0.89
N ASN A 23 -10.81 8.06 0.98
CA ASN A 23 -10.34 9.11 0.08
C ASN A 23 -8.98 9.69 0.54
N TRP A 24 -8.32 10.47 -0.32
CA TRP A 24 -6.99 11.02 -0.01
C TRP A 24 -6.92 11.91 1.24
N ARG A 25 -8.02 12.58 1.62
CA ARG A 25 -8.06 13.38 2.86
C ARG A 25 -8.10 12.47 4.09
N GLU A 26 -8.88 11.39 4.03
CA GLU A 26 -8.93 10.38 5.09
C GLU A 26 -7.59 9.64 5.21
N ILE A 27 -7.00 9.19 4.09
CA ILE A 27 -5.67 8.56 4.05
C ILE A 27 -4.62 9.49 4.66
N LYS A 28 -4.66 10.79 4.34
CA LYS A 28 -3.78 11.80 4.96
C LYS A 28 -3.95 11.88 6.48
N THR A 29 -5.19 11.83 6.97
CA THR A 29 -5.46 11.87 8.41
C THR A 29 -4.85 10.67 9.11
N GLU A 30 -4.96 9.47 8.53
CA GLU A 30 -4.38 8.26 9.10
C GLU A 30 -2.84 8.23 8.98
N PHE A 31 -2.31 8.67 7.85
CA PHE A 31 -0.87 8.75 7.60
C PHE A 31 -0.16 9.67 8.61
N ASN A 32 -0.69 10.89 8.80
CA ASN A 32 -0.06 11.89 9.67
C ASN A 32 -0.12 11.54 11.17
N LYS A 33 -0.85 10.48 11.58
CA LYS A 33 -0.79 9.97 12.97
C LYS A 33 0.50 9.21 13.26
N ARG A 34 1.17 8.69 12.23
CA ARG A 34 2.30 7.76 12.34
C ARG A 34 3.58 8.28 11.69
N PHE A 35 3.42 9.02 10.59
CA PHE A 35 4.52 9.48 9.75
C PHE A 35 4.61 11.01 9.72
N PRO A 36 5.75 11.56 9.26
CA PRO A 36 5.87 12.99 9.01
C PRO A 36 4.72 13.52 8.16
N SER A 37 4.30 14.75 8.44
CA SER A 37 3.10 15.28 7.79
C SER A 37 3.24 15.39 6.28
N ALA A 38 2.30 14.78 5.55
CA ALA A 38 2.13 14.92 4.11
C ALA A 38 0.79 15.61 3.78
N THR A 39 0.71 16.23 2.60
CA THR A 39 -0.57 16.71 2.06
C THR A 39 -1.29 15.60 1.30
N PRO A 40 -2.62 15.67 1.11
CA PRO A 40 -3.33 14.72 0.26
C PRO A 40 -2.74 14.63 -1.15
N LYS A 41 -2.27 15.77 -1.70
CA LYS A 41 -1.64 15.84 -3.01
C LYS A 41 -0.26 15.15 -3.04
N ASP A 42 0.51 15.22 -1.96
CA ASP A 42 1.79 14.51 -1.86
C ASP A 42 1.58 13.00 -1.89
N LEU A 43 0.60 12.50 -1.12
CA LEU A 43 0.25 11.07 -1.07
C LEU A 43 -0.29 10.57 -2.41
N GLU A 44 -1.20 11.32 -3.03
CA GLU A 44 -1.72 11.01 -4.35
C GLU A 44 -0.62 11.00 -5.42
N SER A 45 0.27 12.00 -5.40
CA SER A 45 1.43 12.06 -6.31
C SER A 45 2.38 10.90 -6.08
N ARG A 46 2.66 10.52 -4.82
CA ARG A 46 3.50 9.38 -4.49
C ARG A 46 2.90 8.09 -5.02
N TYR A 47 1.61 7.90 -4.81
CA TYR A 47 0.91 6.74 -5.32
C TYR A 47 0.96 6.67 -6.85
N ASN A 48 0.51 7.73 -7.53
CA ASN A 48 0.44 7.73 -8.99
C ASN A 48 1.79 7.55 -9.69
N LYS A 49 2.89 8.06 -9.11
CA LYS A 49 4.22 7.98 -9.71
C LYS A 49 5.02 6.75 -9.29
N GLY A 50 4.80 6.24 -8.07
CA GLY A 50 5.66 5.23 -7.47
C GLY A 50 4.97 3.93 -7.08
N LEU A 51 3.67 3.99 -6.73
CA LEU A 51 2.95 2.88 -6.10
C LEU A 51 1.68 2.47 -6.86
N LYS A 52 1.41 3.03 -8.02
CA LYS A 52 0.31 2.56 -8.85
C LYS A 52 0.71 1.20 -9.44
N PRO A 53 -0.05 0.12 -9.19
CA PRO A 53 0.29 -1.20 -9.71
C PRO A 53 0.41 -1.18 -11.24
N GLY A 54 1.41 -1.89 -11.75
CA GLY A 54 1.60 -2.15 -13.17
C GLY A 54 0.77 -3.34 -13.62
N ARG A 55 0.52 -3.44 -14.92
CA ARG A 55 -0.09 -4.65 -15.50
C ARG A 55 1.02 -5.64 -15.87
N HIS A 56 0.85 -6.91 -15.50
CA HIS A 56 1.77 -8.01 -15.86
C HIS A 56 3.24 -7.73 -15.51
N VAL A 57 3.50 -7.27 -14.28
CA VAL A 57 4.86 -7.01 -13.82
C VAL A 57 5.57 -8.34 -13.53
N PRO A 58 6.75 -8.60 -14.11
CA PRO A 58 7.53 -9.80 -13.81
C PRO A 58 7.85 -9.92 -12.31
N ALA A 59 7.87 -11.14 -11.79
CA ALA A 59 8.01 -11.40 -10.35
C ALA A 59 9.25 -10.74 -9.71
N ASP A 60 10.37 -10.67 -10.43
CA ASP A 60 11.64 -10.05 -10.03
C ASP A 60 11.61 -8.51 -10.06
N LYS A 61 10.57 -7.92 -10.64
CA LYS A 61 10.39 -6.46 -10.80
C LYS A 61 9.19 -5.91 -10.06
N ARG A 62 8.44 -6.77 -9.35
CA ARG A 62 7.27 -6.34 -8.57
C ARG A 62 7.69 -5.38 -7.46
N ARG A 63 6.99 -4.26 -7.37
CA ARG A 63 7.10 -3.31 -6.26
C ARG A 63 6.10 -3.70 -5.17
N ILE A 64 6.20 -3.01 -4.03
CA ILE A 64 5.28 -3.15 -2.88
C ILE A 64 3.81 -3.18 -3.30
N SER A 65 3.41 -2.23 -4.15
CA SER A 65 2.02 -2.12 -4.61
C SER A 65 1.60 -3.23 -5.55
N ASP A 66 2.50 -3.71 -6.41
CA ASP A 66 2.24 -4.84 -7.31
C ASP A 66 2.01 -6.11 -6.48
N ILE A 67 2.80 -6.33 -5.41
CA ILE A 67 2.63 -7.45 -4.47
C ILE A 67 1.27 -7.40 -3.76
N ILE A 68 0.89 -6.22 -3.24
CA ILE A 68 -0.39 -6.04 -2.54
C ILE A 68 -1.58 -6.23 -3.50
N ASP A 69 -1.48 -5.68 -4.72
CA ASP A 69 -2.54 -5.80 -5.72
C ASP A 69 -2.66 -7.23 -6.25
N ASP A 70 -1.55 -7.95 -6.48
CA ASP A 70 -1.56 -9.36 -6.84
C ASP A 70 -2.28 -10.19 -5.76
N TYR A 71 -1.93 -9.99 -4.49
CA TYR A 71 -2.58 -10.71 -3.39
C TYR A 71 -4.08 -10.41 -3.32
N ARG A 72 -4.46 -9.15 -3.47
CA ARG A 72 -5.87 -8.74 -3.48
C ARG A 72 -6.69 -9.47 -4.56
N HIS A 73 -6.09 -9.78 -5.71
CA HIS A 73 -6.80 -10.40 -6.83
C HIS A 73 -6.70 -11.93 -6.84
N TYR A 74 -5.57 -12.49 -6.39
CA TYR A 74 -5.25 -13.91 -6.56
C TYR A 74 -4.95 -14.66 -5.25
N GLY A 75 -4.86 -13.95 -4.12
CA GLY A 75 -4.41 -14.51 -2.85
C GLY A 75 -2.90 -14.76 -2.81
N LEU A 76 -2.47 -15.61 -1.87
CA LEU A 76 -1.05 -15.95 -1.73
C LEU A 76 -0.59 -16.85 -2.89
N LEU A 77 0.34 -16.35 -3.70
CA LEU A 77 0.90 -17.11 -4.81
C LEU A 77 1.94 -18.13 -4.32
N GLU A 78 1.97 -19.31 -4.95
CA GLU A 78 3.01 -20.30 -4.70
C GLU A 78 4.39 -19.76 -5.09
N GLY A 79 5.39 -19.97 -4.24
CA GLY A 79 6.75 -19.47 -4.47
C GLY A 79 6.98 -18.01 -4.09
N GLU A 80 6.00 -17.34 -3.46
CA GLU A 80 6.17 -15.97 -2.98
C GLU A 80 7.33 -15.88 -1.97
N ASN A 81 8.24 -14.94 -2.21
CA ASN A 81 9.48 -14.82 -1.44
C ASN A 81 9.24 -14.22 -0.04
N ALA A 82 10.23 -14.37 0.86
CA ALA A 82 10.10 -13.91 2.25
C ALA A 82 9.81 -12.40 2.35
N ALA A 83 10.47 -11.56 1.54
CA ALA A 83 10.27 -10.11 1.55
C ALA A 83 8.84 -9.71 1.15
N ALA A 84 8.26 -10.38 0.15
CA ALA A 84 6.88 -10.16 -0.25
C ALA A 84 5.89 -10.61 0.82
N ARG A 85 6.17 -11.73 1.51
CA ARG A 85 5.36 -12.16 2.67
C ARG A 85 5.39 -11.15 3.81
N GLU A 86 6.55 -10.56 4.10
CA GLU A 86 6.67 -9.50 5.11
C GLU A 86 5.86 -8.25 4.72
N ILE A 87 5.90 -7.83 3.45
CA ILE A 87 5.08 -6.73 2.92
C ILE A 87 3.59 -7.04 3.10
N LEU A 88 3.16 -8.25 2.72
CA LEU A 88 1.77 -8.67 2.85
C LEU A 88 1.32 -8.75 4.31
N GLN A 89 2.16 -9.24 5.21
CA GLN A 89 1.85 -9.29 6.64
C GLN A 89 1.65 -7.88 7.21
N GLN A 90 2.50 -6.91 6.84
CA GLN A 90 2.32 -5.52 7.23
C GLN A 90 1.05 -4.92 6.65
N ALA A 91 0.77 -5.16 5.36
CA ALA A 91 -0.46 -4.69 4.72
C ALA A 91 -1.73 -5.26 5.39
N LEU A 92 -1.75 -6.56 5.70
CA LEU A 92 -2.85 -7.20 6.40
C LEU A 92 -3.01 -6.67 7.83
N SER A 93 -1.91 -6.41 8.54
CA SER A 93 -1.95 -5.77 9.86
C SER A 93 -2.57 -4.38 9.80
N ILE A 94 -2.16 -3.55 8.84
CA ILE A 94 -2.73 -2.21 8.62
C ILE A 94 -4.22 -2.32 8.30
N LEU A 95 -4.63 -3.22 7.39
CA LEU A 95 -6.04 -3.40 7.05
C LEU A 95 -6.88 -3.93 8.22
N GLY A 96 -6.28 -4.68 9.14
CA GLY A 96 -6.91 -5.13 10.38
C GLY A 96 -7.39 -3.96 11.26
N GLU A 97 -6.81 -2.77 11.10
CA GLU A 97 -7.22 -1.55 11.81
C GLU A 97 -8.44 -0.86 11.18
N PHE A 98 -8.84 -1.26 9.96
CA PHE A 98 -9.94 -0.65 9.19
C PHE A 98 -11.03 -1.66 8.79
N PRO A 99 -11.55 -2.52 9.70
CA PRO A 99 -12.40 -3.66 9.33
C PRO A 99 -13.70 -3.27 8.63
N LEU A 100 -14.28 -2.10 8.96
CA LEU A 100 -15.55 -1.62 8.39
C LEU A 100 -15.39 -0.90 7.04
N ARG A 101 -14.16 -0.59 6.64
CA ARG A 101 -13.84 0.18 5.42
C ARG A 101 -12.99 -0.65 4.44
N ARG A 102 -12.69 -1.91 4.80
CA ARG A 102 -11.82 -2.83 4.06
C ARG A 102 -12.52 -3.37 2.82
N LEU A 103 -11.78 -3.51 1.71
CA LEU A 103 -12.32 -3.93 0.40
C LEU A 103 -12.08 -5.40 0.04
N TRP A 104 -11.16 -6.09 0.71
CA TRP A 104 -10.78 -7.48 0.43
C TRP A 104 -10.19 -8.15 1.67
N HIS A 105 -10.17 -9.49 1.72
CA HIS A 105 -9.82 -10.30 2.91
C HIS A 105 -8.39 -10.86 2.89
#